data_AF-A0A365GVU9-F1
#
_entry.id   AF-A0A365GVU9-F1
#
_cell.length_a   1.000
_cell.length_b   1.000
_cell.length_c   1.000
_cell.angle_alpha   90.00
_cell.angle_beta   90.00
_cell.angle_gamma   90.00
#
_symmetry.space_group_name_H-M   'P 1'
#
loop_
_entity.id
_entity.type
_entity.pdbx_description
1 polymer ?
#
loop_
_entity_poly.entity_id
_entity_poly.type
_entity_poly.pdbx_seq_one_letter_code
_entity_poly.pdbx_strand_id
1 'polypeptide(L)'
;MKRVLSLILATGLAIGVIIAIVLGRGASDTVTVRGVIGSEKLPFFADPAVRDAFARHGLRVEVDPAGSRQIATTVNLDNYAFAFPGGAPAAEQILRRHGRTAKYAPFSTPMAIASFQPIVDVLAGAGVARRGAGGIWIFDVRRYLELVEKGTRWDQIRGNTAYPVRKNVLVSTTDVRDSNSAAMYLSLVSHVANGDAIVQGAEAERRVLPLLSRLFLDQGYSENSSEGPFEDYLAVGMGKTPLVCIYEAQFVGRAVTGQIRPGMVLMYPSPTVVSKHTLVPLNSGGDRVGRLLTSDPALQQAAARHGLRTADAARFAKVVAENRVPVTADLVDVVDTPSYGTLENLVRGIEQGYGPP
;
A
#
# COMPACT_ATOMS: atom_id res chain seq x y z
N MET A 1 -44.23 -7.33 15.63
CA MET A 1 -43.68 -8.01 14.44
C MET A 1 -42.16 -7.83 14.28
N LYS A 2 -41.61 -6.61 14.30
CA LYS A 2 -40.16 -6.38 14.09
C LYS A 2 -39.23 -7.10 15.11
N ARG A 3 -39.61 -7.19 16.38
CA ARG A 3 -38.80 -7.86 17.43
C ARG A 3 -38.77 -9.40 17.32
N VAL A 4 -39.83 -10.01 16.81
CA VAL A 4 -39.91 -11.48 16.63
C VAL A 4 -39.10 -11.93 15.42
N LEU A 5 -39.11 -11.16 14.33
CA LEU A 5 -38.21 -11.38 13.19
C LEU A 5 -36.73 -11.25 13.58
N SER A 6 -36.42 -10.32 14.49
CA SER A 6 -35.04 -10.09 14.95
C SER A 6 -34.49 -11.27 15.74
N LEU A 7 -35.32 -11.88 16.60
CA LEU A 7 -34.92 -13.07 17.36
C LEU A 7 -34.77 -14.30 16.45
N ILE A 8 -35.70 -14.53 15.52
CA ILE A 8 -35.63 -15.67 14.60
C ILE A 8 -34.39 -15.57 13.69
N LEU A 9 -34.05 -14.36 13.23
CA LEU A 9 -32.85 -14.12 12.43
C LEU A 9 -31.55 -14.31 13.25
N ALA A 10 -31.53 -13.87 14.51
CA ALA A 10 -30.40 -14.08 15.41
C ALA A 10 -30.18 -15.56 15.76
N THR A 11 -31.26 -16.31 15.98
CA THR A 11 -31.18 -17.76 16.27
C THR A 11 -30.80 -18.55 15.01
N GLY A 12 -31.31 -18.18 13.83
CA GLY A 12 -30.92 -18.77 12.56
C GLY A 12 -29.44 -18.52 12.22
N LEU A 13 -28.93 -17.32 12.50
CA LEU A 13 -27.51 -16.98 12.33
C LEU A 13 -26.62 -17.78 13.29
N ALA A 14 -27.03 -17.93 14.56
CA ALA A 14 -26.28 -18.71 15.55
C ALA A 14 -26.21 -20.19 15.17
N ILE A 15 -27.31 -20.78 14.68
CA ILE A 15 -27.34 -22.18 14.22
C ILE A 15 -26.50 -22.35 12.94
N GLY A 16 -26.56 -21.39 12.00
CA GLY A 16 -25.71 -21.40 10.79
C GLY A 16 -24.22 -21.31 11.09
N VAL A 17 -23.82 -20.51 12.08
CA VAL A 17 -22.43 -20.40 12.55
C VAL A 17 -21.97 -21.70 13.22
N ILE A 18 -22.82 -22.34 14.05
CA ILE A 18 -22.49 -23.61 14.70
C ILE A 18 -22.33 -24.73 13.67
N ILE A 19 -23.20 -24.80 12.66
CA ILE A 19 -23.11 -25.80 11.59
C ILE A 19 -21.86 -25.57 10.73
N ALA A 20 -21.48 -24.32 10.43
CA ALA A 20 -20.25 -24.00 9.72
C ALA A 20 -18.98 -24.36 10.54
N ILE A 21 -19.00 -24.16 11.85
CA ILE A 21 -17.91 -24.55 12.76
C ILE A 21 -17.77 -26.08 12.85
N VAL A 22 -18.89 -26.82 12.83
CA VAL A 22 -18.87 -28.28 12.94
C VAL A 22 -18.51 -28.95 11.61
N LEU A 23 -18.99 -28.45 10.47
CA LEU A 23 -18.64 -28.98 9.14
C LEU A 23 -17.24 -28.56 8.67
N GLY A 24 -16.64 -27.52 9.27
CA GLY A 24 -15.25 -27.11 9.06
C GLY A 24 -14.21 -27.93 9.84
N ARG A 25 -14.64 -28.88 10.69
CA ARG A 25 -13.74 -29.78 11.44
C ARG A 25 -13.24 -30.95 10.59
N GLY A 26 -12.65 -30.64 9.44
CA GLY A 26 -11.57 -31.46 8.89
C GLY A 26 -10.26 -31.03 9.53
N ALA A 27 -10.09 -31.28 10.83
CA ALA A 27 -8.90 -30.84 11.56
C ALA A 27 -7.69 -31.71 11.17
N SER A 28 -6.93 -31.26 10.17
CA SER A 28 -5.49 -31.52 10.16
C SER A 28 -4.87 -30.86 11.39
N ASP A 29 -3.95 -31.54 12.10
CA ASP A 29 -3.22 -31.01 13.24
C ASP A 29 -2.30 -29.83 12.84
N THR A 30 -2.89 -28.65 12.62
CA THR A 30 -2.14 -27.42 12.30
C THR A 30 -1.78 -26.67 13.57
N VAL A 31 -0.55 -26.17 13.65
CA VAL A 31 -0.13 -25.22 14.67
C VAL A 31 -0.61 -23.82 14.30
N THR A 32 -1.31 -23.15 15.21
CA THR A 32 -1.76 -21.77 14.98
C THR A 32 -0.60 -20.80 15.18
N VAL A 33 -0.34 -19.96 14.18
CA VAL A 33 0.70 -18.92 14.22
C VAL A 33 0.04 -17.59 13.95
N ARG A 34 -0.04 -16.74 14.99
CA ARG A 34 -0.63 -15.41 14.89
C ARG A 34 0.42 -14.36 14.54
N GLY A 35 0.14 -13.44 13.63
CA GLY A 35 1.01 -12.30 13.34
C GLY A 35 0.24 -11.01 13.16
N VAL A 36 0.96 -9.89 13.20
CA VAL A 36 0.42 -8.57 12.87
C VAL A 36 0.97 -8.12 11.52
N ILE A 37 0.13 -7.62 10.63
CA ILE A 37 0.48 -7.31 9.24
C ILE A 37 0.06 -5.89 8.84
N GLY A 38 0.78 -5.30 7.89
CA GLY A 38 0.26 -4.12 7.17
C GLY A 38 -1.07 -4.45 6.50
N SER A 39 -2.05 -3.55 6.61
CA SER A 39 -3.44 -3.79 6.17
C SER A 39 -3.55 -4.15 4.68
N GLU A 40 -2.64 -3.66 3.84
CA GLU A 40 -2.57 -3.95 2.41
C GLU A 40 -2.31 -5.44 2.09
N LYS A 41 -1.83 -6.22 3.07
CA LYS A 41 -1.58 -7.67 2.91
C LYS A 41 -2.79 -8.52 3.28
N LEU A 42 -3.84 -7.94 3.87
CA LEU A 42 -4.99 -8.69 4.36
C LEU A 42 -5.66 -9.54 3.26
N PRO A 43 -5.88 -9.03 2.03
CA PRO A 43 -6.46 -9.85 0.95
C PRO A 43 -5.62 -11.10 0.62
N PHE A 44 -4.29 -11.01 0.67
CA PHE A 44 -3.39 -12.14 0.44
C PHE A 44 -3.53 -13.21 1.52
N PHE A 45 -3.51 -12.84 2.81
CA PHE A 45 -3.66 -13.82 3.91
C PHE A 45 -5.11 -14.35 4.07
N ALA A 46 -6.10 -13.64 3.51
CA ALA A 46 -7.48 -14.09 3.45
C ALA A 46 -7.74 -15.09 2.31
N ASP A 47 -6.86 -15.16 1.31
CA ASP A 47 -6.98 -16.05 0.16
C ASP A 47 -7.00 -17.54 0.59
N PRO A 48 -8.04 -18.31 0.25
CA PRO A 48 -8.09 -19.75 0.53
C PRO A 48 -6.86 -20.50 0.04
N ALA A 49 -6.32 -20.17 -1.15
CA ALA A 49 -5.14 -20.85 -1.69
C ALA A 49 -3.88 -20.59 -0.86
N VAL A 50 -3.77 -19.41 -0.23
CA VAL A 50 -2.67 -19.07 0.69
C VAL A 50 -2.83 -19.83 2.01
N ARG A 51 -4.05 -19.90 2.55
CA ARG A 51 -4.36 -20.66 3.76
C ARG A 51 -4.09 -22.15 3.58
N ASP A 52 -4.53 -22.71 2.45
CA ASP A 52 -4.27 -24.11 2.09
C ASP A 52 -2.78 -24.38 1.91
N ALA A 53 -2.03 -23.43 1.35
CA ALA A 53 -0.58 -23.54 1.23
C ALA A 53 0.09 -23.63 2.61
N PHE A 54 -0.28 -22.78 3.57
CA PHE A 54 0.22 -22.90 4.94
C PHE A 54 -0.26 -24.19 5.64
N ALA A 55 -1.50 -24.60 5.41
CA ALA A 55 -2.07 -25.81 6.02
C ALA A 55 -1.35 -27.10 5.56
N ARG A 56 -0.89 -27.17 4.29
CA ARG A 56 -0.02 -28.25 3.81
C ARG A 56 1.30 -28.35 4.55
N HIS A 57 1.74 -27.26 5.17
CA HIS A 57 2.89 -27.21 6.07
C HIS A 57 2.50 -27.33 7.54
N GLY A 58 1.27 -27.74 7.87
CA GLY A 58 0.81 -27.87 9.25
C GLY A 58 0.72 -26.53 9.99
N LEU A 59 0.49 -25.41 9.28
CA LEU A 59 0.32 -24.09 9.89
C LEU A 59 -1.07 -23.53 9.60
N ARG A 60 -1.70 -23.00 10.65
CA ARG A 60 -2.87 -22.12 10.53
C ARG A 60 -2.42 -20.70 10.86
N VAL A 61 -2.23 -19.88 9.83
CA VAL A 61 -1.77 -18.50 10.00
C VAL A 61 -2.97 -17.58 10.24
N GLU A 62 -2.99 -16.93 11.40
CA GLU A 62 -3.98 -15.90 11.75
C GLU A 62 -3.29 -14.54 11.73
N VAL A 63 -3.96 -13.51 11.21
CA VAL A 63 -3.35 -12.17 11.06
C VAL A 63 -4.28 -11.08 11.55
N ASP A 64 -3.70 -10.12 12.25
CA ASP A 64 -4.37 -8.88 12.64
C ASP A 64 -3.80 -7.71 11.81
N PRO A 65 -4.64 -6.93 11.10
CA PRO A 65 -4.17 -5.79 10.32
C PRO A 65 -3.91 -4.57 11.22
N ALA A 66 -2.82 -3.85 10.96
CA ALA A 66 -2.51 -2.58 11.61
C ALA A 66 -1.72 -1.65 10.68
N GLY A 67 -1.71 -0.34 10.98
CA GLY A 67 -0.85 0.62 10.29
C GLY A 67 0.62 0.25 10.50
N SER A 68 1.45 0.35 9.46
CA SER A 68 2.85 -0.13 9.56
C SER A 68 3.67 0.63 10.61
N ARG A 69 3.36 1.91 10.80
CA ARG A 69 3.95 2.70 11.88
C ARG A 69 3.45 2.24 13.25
N GLN A 70 2.16 1.94 13.38
CA GLN A 70 1.58 1.40 14.61
C GLN A 70 2.23 0.07 15.01
N ILE A 71 2.48 -0.83 14.05
CA ILE A 71 3.19 -2.10 14.28
C ILE A 71 4.57 -1.86 14.90
N ALA A 72 5.29 -0.83 14.45
CA ALA A 72 6.62 -0.51 14.96
C ALA A 72 6.62 0.28 16.29
N THR A 73 5.46 0.81 16.71
CA THR A 73 5.39 1.80 17.80
C THR A 73 4.45 1.45 18.94
N THR A 74 3.20 1.10 18.66
CA THR A 74 2.12 1.02 19.66
C THR A 74 1.54 -0.38 19.82
N VAL A 75 1.67 -1.26 18.83
CA VAL A 75 1.21 -2.65 18.93
C VAL A 75 2.07 -3.41 19.92
N ASN A 76 1.42 -4.12 20.86
CA ASN A 76 2.10 -5.05 21.74
C ASN A 76 2.50 -6.33 20.96
N LEU A 77 3.79 -6.40 20.58
CA LEU A 77 4.32 -7.50 19.78
C LEU A 77 4.47 -8.82 20.54
N ASP A 78 4.39 -8.84 21.87
CA ASP A 78 4.51 -10.07 22.66
C ASP A 78 3.34 -11.04 22.41
N ASN A 79 2.22 -10.54 21.87
CA ASN A 79 1.06 -11.33 21.49
C ASN A 79 1.21 -12.05 20.14
N TYR A 80 2.32 -11.85 19.42
CA TYR A 80 2.48 -12.28 18.04
C TYR A 80 3.74 -13.12 17.82
N ALA A 81 3.64 -14.04 16.88
CA ALA A 81 4.76 -14.85 16.40
C ALA A 81 5.61 -14.13 15.35
N PHE A 82 5.03 -13.19 14.61
CA PHE A 82 5.73 -12.35 13.65
C PHE A 82 5.05 -10.97 13.49
N ALA A 83 5.84 -9.99 13.07
CA ALA A 83 5.36 -8.70 12.61
C ALA A 83 5.72 -8.51 11.13
N PHE A 84 4.79 -8.03 10.31
CA PHE A 84 4.98 -7.90 8.88
C PHE A 84 4.50 -6.54 8.34
N PRO A 85 5.21 -5.44 8.68
CA PRO A 85 4.85 -4.12 8.23
C PRO A 85 4.94 -3.96 6.70
N GLY A 86 4.37 -2.87 6.21
CA GLY A 86 4.30 -2.44 4.82
C GLY A 86 5.62 -2.12 4.18
N GLY A 87 6.66 -1.79 4.95
CA GLY A 87 7.94 -1.35 4.41
C GLY A 87 9.13 -1.59 5.34
N ALA A 88 10.33 -1.51 4.76
CA ALA A 88 11.59 -1.75 5.45
C ALA A 88 11.85 -0.81 6.66
N PRO A 89 11.55 0.50 6.63
CA PRO A 89 11.85 1.38 7.77
C PRO A 89 11.18 0.93 9.08
N ALA A 90 9.91 0.52 9.02
CA ALA A 90 9.19 0.00 10.17
C ALA A 90 9.76 -1.35 10.64
N ALA A 91 10.10 -2.25 9.72
CA ALA A 91 10.73 -3.52 10.06
C ALA A 91 12.10 -3.32 10.76
N GLU A 92 12.94 -2.40 10.25
CA GLU A 92 14.22 -2.04 10.87
C GLU A 92 14.04 -1.48 12.29
N GLN A 93 12.98 -0.71 12.53
CA GLN A 93 12.67 -0.23 13.87
C GLN A 93 12.26 -1.38 14.81
N ILE A 94 11.46 -2.33 14.33
CA ILE A 94 11.06 -3.51 15.12
C ILE A 94 12.29 -4.36 15.45
N LEU A 95 13.16 -4.62 14.46
CA LEU A 95 14.41 -5.36 14.65
C LEU A 95 15.26 -4.74 15.76
N ARG A 96 15.49 -3.42 15.70
CA ARG A 96 16.24 -2.69 16.73
C ARG A 96 15.59 -2.74 18.10
N ARG A 97 14.29 -2.48 18.20
CA ARG A 97 13.57 -2.41 19.49
C ARG A 97 13.46 -3.76 20.20
N HIS A 98 13.37 -4.85 19.44
CA HIS A 98 13.18 -6.20 19.98
C HIS A 98 14.46 -7.05 19.94
N GLY A 99 15.62 -6.47 19.62
CA GLY A 99 16.89 -7.19 19.56
C GLY A 99 16.87 -8.36 18.58
N ARG A 100 16.19 -8.20 17.44
CA ARG A 100 16.07 -9.23 16.40
C ARG A 100 16.99 -8.90 15.21
N THR A 101 17.49 -9.93 14.55
CA THR A 101 18.35 -9.80 13.36
C THR A 101 17.79 -10.54 12.14
N ALA A 102 17.04 -11.63 12.38
CA ALA A 102 16.37 -12.37 11.33
C ALA A 102 15.26 -11.53 10.70
N LYS A 103 15.17 -11.54 9.36
CA LYS A 103 14.12 -10.89 8.60
C LYS A 103 13.94 -11.60 7.25
N TYR A 104 12.74 -11.52 6.71
CA TYR A 104 12.39 -12.09 5.41
C TYR A 104 11.72 -11.00 4.55
N ALA A 105 12.18 -10.80 3.32
CA ALA A 105 11.57 -9.86 2.38
C ALA A 105 11.00 -10.62 1.17
N PRO A 106 9.91 -11.40 1.35
CA PRO A 106 9.42 -12.32 0.32
C PRO A 106 8.84 -11.59 -0.91
N PHE A 107 8.40 -10.34 -0.73
CA PHE A 107 7.65 -9.58 -1.72
C PHE A 107 8.09 -8.12 -1.78
N SER A 108 7.88 -7.51 -2.92
CA SER A 108 8.00 -6.07 -3.10
C SER A 108 6.92 -5.52 -4.02
N THR A 109 6.69 -4.21 -3.95
CA THR A 109 5.81 -3.50 -4.86
C THR A 109 6.26 -2.05 -4.97
N PRO A 110 6.45 -1.50 -6.19
CA PRO A 110 6.66 -0.08 -6.36
C PRO A 110 5.41 0.71 -5.94
N MET A 111 5.64 1.97 -5.55
CA MET A 111 4.57 2.96 -5.50
C MET A 111 4.16 3.33 -6.92
N ALA A 112 2.87 3.55 -7.10
CA ALA A 112 2.25 3.95 -8.35
C ALA A 112 1.13 4.97 -8.09
N ILE A 113 0.69 5.63 -9.16
CA ILE A 113 -0.44 6.55 -9.15
C ILE A 113 -1.55 5.95 -10.01
N ALA A 114 -2.68 5.62 -9.41
CA ALA A 114 -3.88 5.23 -10.14
C ALA A 114 -4.67 6.47 -10.55
N SER A 115 -5.14 6.48 -11.80
CA SER A 115 -5.91 7.58 -12.38
C SER A 115 -6.82 7.09 -13.51
N PHE A 116 -7.37 8.01 -14.28
CA PHE A 116 -8.26 7.75 -15.40
C PHE A 116 -7.75 8.46 -16.64
N GLN A 117 -7.93 7.88 -17.82
CA GLN A 117 -7.37 8.40 -19.07
C GLN A 117 -7.65 9.91 -19.29
N PRO A 118 -8.89 10.43 -19.09
CA PRO A 118 -9.13 11.87 -19.23
C PRO A 118 -8.34 12.75 -18.26
N ILE A 119 -8.07 12.25 -17.04
CA ILE A 119 -7.25 12.96 -16.04
C ILE A 119 -5.78 12.93 -16.48
N VAL A 120 -5.30 11.79 -16.95
CA VAL A 120 -3.92 11.63 -17.43
C VAL A 120 -3.66 12.52 -18.65
N ASP A 121 -4.61 12.67 -19.55
CA ASP A 121 -4.50 13.56 -20.72
C ASP A 121 -4.38 15.03 -20.29
N VAL A 122 -5.14 15.46 -19.28
CA VAL A 122 -5.02 16.80 -18.68
C VAL A 122 -3.64 17.00 -18.05
N LEU A 123 -3.15 16.02 -17.29
CA LEU A 123 -1.83 16.07 -16.69
C LEU A 123 -0.71 16.06 -17.74
N ALA A 124 -0.90 15.35 -18.85
CA ALA A 124 0.05 15.35 -19.96
C ALA A 124 0.14 16.72 -20.62
N GLY A 125 -0.99 17.41 -20.82
CA GLY A 125 -1.02 18.80 -21.27
C GLY A 125 -0.32 19.78 -20.33
N ALA A 126 -0.26 19.47 -19.03
CA ALA A 126 0.48 20.24 -18.02
C ALA A 126 1.97 19.83 -17.87
N GLY A 127 2.39 18.77 -18.56
CA GLY A 127 3.73 18.17 -18.46
C GLY A 127 3.95 17.28 -17.23
N VAL A 128 2.91 16.99 -16.45
CA VAL A 128 2.98 16.12 -15.26
C VAL A 128 2.91 14.63 -15.63
N ALA A 129 2.27 14.29 -16.74
CA ALA A 129 2.25 12.92 -17.24
C ALA A 129 2.94 12.81 -18.60
N ARG A 130 3.69 11.73 -18.83
CA ARG A 130 4.31 11.46 -20.13
C ARG A 130 4.34 9.96 -20.42
N ARG A 131 4.42 9.59 -21.69
CA ARG A 131 4.68 8.19 -22.08
C ARG A 131 6.17 7.87 -21.93
N GLY A 132 6.47 6.78 -21.24
CA GLY A 132 7.80 6.18 -21.14
C GLY A 132 7.98 5.03 -22.13
N ALA A 133 8.99 4.19 -21.88
CA ALA A 133 9.23 2.98 -22.65
C ALA A 133 7.99 2.06 -22.62
N GLY A 134 7.73 1.38 -23.75
CA GLY A 134 6.58 0.47 -23.87
C GLY A 134 5.21 1.16 -23.78
N GLY A 135 5.14 2.49 -23.86
CA GLY A 135 3.89 3.25 -23.75
C GLY A 135 3.36 3.34 -22.31
N ILE A 136 4.14 2.96 -21.29
CA ILE A 136 3.75 3.08 -19.89
C ILE A 136 3.67 4.56 -19.50
N TRP A 137 2.67 4.94 -18.70
CA TRP A 137 2.57 6.31 -18.20
C TRP A 137 3.55 6.54 -17.04
N ILE A 138 4.27 7.65 -17.14
CA ILE A 138 5.17 8.16 -16.10
C ILE A 138 4.58 9.45 -15.55
N PHE A 139 4.56 9.56 -14.23
CA PHE A 139 4.14 10.73 -13.47
C PHE A 139 5.38 11.50 -13.01
N ASP A 140 5.60 12.69 -13.56
CA ASP A 140 6.72 13.55 -13.25
C ASP A 140 6.50 14.23 -11.89
N VAL A 141 7.20 13.74 -10.87
CA VAL A 141 7.01 14.21 -9.49
C VAL A 141 7.47 15.66 -9.34
N ARG A 142 8.56 16.05 -10.02
CA ARG A 142 9.06 17.43 -9.98
C ARG A 142 8.02 18.40 -10.53
N ARG A 143 7.52 18.12 -11.73
CA ARG A 143 6.51 18.96 -12.38
C ARG A 143 5.21 19.01 -11.59
N TYR A 144 4.82 17.90 -10.96
CA TYR A 144 3.70 17.86 -10.04
C TYR A 144 3.91 18.76 -8.81
N LEU A 145 5.08 18.69 -8.16
CA LEU A 145 5.38 19.51 -6.98
C LEU A 145 5.39 21.01 -7.30
N GLU A 146 5.80 21.41 -8.50
CA GLU A 146 5.68 22.81 -8.96
C GLU A 146 4.21 23.27 -9.04
N LEU A 147 3.27 22.40 -9.40
CA LEU A 147 1.84 22.72 -9.38
C LEU A 147 1.32 22.89 -7.95
N VAL A 148 1.74 21.99 -7.06
CA VAL A 148 1.36 22.02 -5.63
C VAL A 148 1.90 23.28 -4.95
N GLU A 149 3.16 23.62 -5.19
CA GLU A 149 3.79 24.80 -4.61
C GLU A 149 3.04 26.10 -4.97
N LYS A 150 2.54 26.18 -6.21
CA LYS A 150 1.71 27.28 -6.73
C LYS A 150 0.26 27.23 -6.26
N GLY A 151 -0.19 26.19 -5.59
CA GLY A 151 -1.59 25.99 -5.23
C GLY A 151 -2.51 25.84 -6.45
N THR A 152 -2.00 25.22 -7.51
CA THR A 152 -2.73 25.10 -8.79
C THR A 152 -3.97 24.22 -8.60
N ARG A 153 -5.12 24.73 -9.04
CA ARG A 153 -6.38 23.98 -9.10
C ARG A 153 -6.60 23.33 -10.46
N TRP A 154 -7.45 22.31 -10.49
CA TRP A 154 -7.80 21.62 -11.73
C TRP A 154 -8.42 22.58 -12.77
N ASP A 155 -9.31 23.48 -12.36
CA ASP A 155 -9.91 24.51 -13.23
C ASP A 155 -8.91 25.55 -13.78
N GLN A 156 -7.69 25.59 -13.25
CA GLN A 156 -6.61 26.49 -13.69
C GLN A 156 -5.64 25.82 -14.67
N ILE A 157 -5.75 24.51 -14.91
CA ILE A 157 -4.94 23.83 -15.93
C ILE A 157 -5.48 24.22 -17.31
N ARG A 158 -4.61 24.84 -18.14
CA ARG A 158 -4.97 25.29 -19.49
C ARG A 158 -5.49 24.12 -20.34
N GLY A 159 -6.68 24.27 -20.92
CA GLY A 159 -7.29 23.26 -21.78
C GLY A 159 -7.96 22.10 -21.03
N ASN A 160 -8.06 22.16 -19.70
CA ASN A 160 -8.79 21.14 -18.94
C ASN A 160 -10.31 21.28 -19.14
N THR A 161 -10.86 20.41 -19.98
CA THR A 161 -12.31 20.26 -20.16
C THR A 161 -12.85 18.99 -19.50
N ALA A 162 -11.98 18.03 -19.15
CA ALA A 162 -12.37 16.74 -18.61
C ALA A 162 -12.71 16.77 -17.11
N TYR A 163 -12.03 17.63 -16.34
CA TYR A 163 -12.21 17.71 -14.89
C TYR A 163 -12.00 19.13 -14.34
N PRO A 164 -12.81 20.14 -14.75
CA PRO A 164 -12.61 21.55 -14.39
C PRO A 164 -13.16 21.89 -13.00
N VAL A 165 -12.75 21.15 -11.96
CA VAL A 165 -13.22 21.37 -10.58
C VAL A 165 -12.34 22.38 -9.83
N ARG A 166 -12.94 23.09 -8.87
CA ARG A 166 -12.23 24.06 -8.00
C ARG A 166 -11.54 23.37 -6.82
N LYS A 167 -10.74 22.35 -7.09
CA LYS A 167 -9.91 21.64 -6.09
C LYS A 167 -8.45 21.74 -6.50
N ASN A 168 -7.54 21.75 -5.52
CA ASN A 168 -6.10 21.68 -5.77
C ASN A 168 -5.76 20.37 -6.49
N VAL A 169 -4.75 20.41 -7.35
CA VAL A 169 -4.20 19.22 -8.00
C VAL A 169 -3.37 18.47 -6.96
N LEU A 170 -3.98 17.49 -6.31
CA LEU A 170 -3.35 16.67 -5.28
C LEU A 170 -3.50 15.19 -5.62
N VAL A 171 -2.47 14.41 -5.30
CA VAL A 171 -2.54 12.95 -5.27
C VAL A 171 -3.15 12.55 -3.93
N SER A 172 -4.29 11.87 -3.96
CA SER A 172 -4.91 11.32 -2.75
C SER A 172 -4.03 10.22 -2.15
N THR A 173 -3.80 10.25 -0.85
CA THR A 173 -3.09 9.21 -0.10
C THR A 173 -3.77 8.97 1.26
N THR A 174 -3.34 7.95 1.96
CA THR A 174 -3.75 7.63 3.34
C THR A 174 -3.18 8.60 4.37
N ASP A 175 -3.65 8.47 5.61
CA ASP A 175 -3.07 9.16 6.77
C ASP A 175 -1.59 8.80 6.97
N VAL A 176 -0.73 9.81 6.94
CA VAL A 176 0.72 9.70 7.09
C VAL A 176 1.15 9.30 8.49
N ARG A 177 0.27 9.45 9.49
CA ARG A 177 0.51 9.11 10.90
C ARG A 177 0.47 7.61 11.16
N ASP A 178 -0.14 6.83 10.27
CA ASP A 178 -0.33 5.40 10.47
C ASP A 178 0.18 4.55 9.30
N SER A 179 -0.01 5.02 8.06
CA SER A 179 0.10 4.21 6.85
C SER A 179 1.49 4.21 6.22
N ASN A 180 1.92 3.04 5.75
CA ASN A 180 3.15 2.91 4.97
C ASN A 180 3.05 3.55 3.58
N SER A 181 1.90 3.51 2.90
CA SER A 181 1.80 4.09 1.54
C SER A 181 2.03 5.60 1.58
N ALA A 182 1.49 6.27 2.60
CA ALA A 182 1.75 7.68 2.85
C ALA A 182 3.21 7.94 3.21
N ALA A 183 3.85 7.07 3.99
CA ALA A 183 5.27 7.18 4.29
C ALA A 183 6.17 6.97 3.05
N MET A 184 5.82 6.06 2.13
CA MET A 184 6.54 5.87 0.86
C MET A 184 6.32 7.04 -0.09
N TYR A 185 5.10 7.58 -0.14
CA TYR A 185 4.80 8.80 -0.86
C TYR A 185 5.58 10.00 -0.31
N LEU A 186 5.60 10.17 1.01
CA LEU A 186 6.42 11.17 1.70
C LEU A 186 7.91 11.02 1.35
N SER A 187 8.39 9.78 1.24
CA SER A 187 9.78 9.49 0.88
C SER A 187 10.12 9.98 -0.54
N LEU A 188 9.32 9.66 -1.57
CA LEU A 188 9.61 10.13 -2.93
C LEU A 188 9.42 11.65 -3.08
N VAL A 189 8.38 12.23 -2.49
CA VAL A 189 8.15 13.69 -2.63
C VAL A 189 9.19 14.50 -1.86
N SER A 190 9.66 14.00 -0.70
CA SER A 190 10.71 14.67 0.08
C SER A 190 12.07 14.60 -0.61
N HIS A 191 12.38 13.50 -1.30
CA HIS A 191 13.59 13.40 -2.12
C HIS A 191 13.64 14.46 -3.22
N VAL A 192 12.56 14.60 -4.00
CA VAL A 192 12.47 15.59 -5.08
C VAL A 192 12.45 17.02 -4.53
N ALA A 193 11.70 17.26 -3.46
CA ALA A 193 11.66 18.57 -2.78
C ALA A 193 13.02 18.97 -2.19
N ASN A 194 13.87 17.99 -1.87
CA ASN A 194 15.23 18.21 -1.36
C ASN A 194 16.29 18.28 -2.48
N GLY A 195 15.89 18.48 -3.74
CA GLY A 195 16.82 18.61 -4.86
C GLY A 195 17.45 17.28 -5.27
N ASP A 196 16.64 16.22 -5.31
CA ASP A 196 17.05 14.85 -5.67
C ASP A 196 18.08 14.24 -4.70
N ALA A 197 17.90 14.54 -3.41
CA ALA A 197 18.75 14.02 -2.34
C ALA A 197 17.91 13.49 -1.18
N ILE A 198 18.36 12.39 -0.56
CA ILE A 198 17.73 11.86 0.66
C ILE A 198 17.75 12.95 1.74
N VAL A 199 16.60 13.25 2.34
CA VAL A 199 16.51 14.18 3.46
C VAL A 199 17.30 13.62 4.64
N GLN A 200 18.21 14.42 5.17
CA GLN A 200 19.03 14.07 6.33
C GLN A 200 19.30 15.32 7.18
N GLY A 201 19.06 15.21 8.48
CA GLY A 201 19.33 16.28 9.44
C GLY A 201 18.27 17.38 9.48
N ALA A 202 18.25 18.11 10.60
CA ALA A 202 17.18 19.05 10.92
C ALA A 202 17.06 20.22 9.95
N GLU A 203 18.14 20.64 9.29
CA GLU A 203 18.09 21.72 8.30
C GLU A 203 17.35 21.30 7.03
N ALA A 204 17.70 20.13 6.48
CA ALA A 204 17.02 19.58 5.31
C ALA A 204 15.54 19.30 5.61
N GLU A 205 15.25 18.74 6.79
CA GLU A 205 13.88 18.54 7.27
C GLU A 205 13.08 19.86 7.28
N ARG A 206 13.59 20.91 7.94
CA ARG A 206 12.93 22.23 7.99
C ARG A 206 12.68 22.84 6.61
N ARG A 207 13.60 22.65 5.67
CA ARG A 207 13.50 23.19 4.31
C ARG A 207 12.34 22.55 3.54
N VAL A 208 12.15 21.24 3.64
CA VAL A 208 11.13 20.53 2.84
C VAL A 208 9.75 20.53 3.49
N LEU A 209 9.67 20.59 4.83
CA LEU A 209 8.42 20.46 5.58
C LEU A 209 7.28 21.38 5.10
N PRO A 210 7.47 22.67 4.76
CA PRO A 210 6.37 23.52 4.31
C PRO A 210 5.65 22.99 3.06
N LEU A 211 6.39 22.50 2.07
CA LEU A 211 5.81 21.92 0.85
C LEU A 211 5.18 20.56 1.16
N LEU A 212 5.85 19.73 1.95
CA LEU A 212 5.35 18.41 2.32
C LEU A 212 4.05 18.50 3.11
N SER A 213 3.94 19.41 4.09
CA SER A 213 2.73 19.58 4.89
C SER A 213 1.51 19.94 4.02
N ARG A 214 1.67 20.78 2.99
CA ARG A 214 0.58 21.09 2.04
C ARG A 214 0.06 19.85 1.34
N LEU A 215 0.96 18.94 0.93
CA LEU A 215 0.55 17.72 0.24
C LEU A 215 -0.39 16.85 1.08
N PHE A 216 -0.26 16.84 2.40
CA PHE A 216 -1.05 15.98 3.28
C PHE A 216 -2.23 16.69 3.95
N LEU A 217 -2.07 17.95 4.34
CA LEU A 217 -3.10 18.71 5.08
C LEU A 217 -4.23 19.18 4.16
N ASP A 218 -3.92 19.52 2.90
CA ASP A 218 -4.92 20.06 1.96
C ASP A 218 -5.84 18.97 1.35
N GLN A 219 -5.61 17.70 1.70
CA GLN A 219 -6.43 16.57 1.23
C GLN A 219 -7.75 16.42 2.01
N GLY A 220 -7.84 17.00 3.21
CA GLY A 220 -8.95 16.76 4.14
C GLY A 220 -8.83 15.41 4.85
N TYR A 221 -9.96 14.79 5.20
CA TYR A 221 -9.98 13.48 5.87
C TYR A 221 -9.32 12.41 4.99
N SER A 222 -8.39 11.65 5.57
CA SER A 222 -7.68 10.57 4.92
C SER A 222 -7.83 9.28 5.72
N GLU A 223 -8.07 8.18 5.03
CA GLU A 223 -8.18 6.84 5.63
C GLU A 223 -6.82 6.32 6.11
N ASN A 224 -6.83 5.47 7.14
CA ASN A 224 -5.61 4.90 7.72
C ASN A 224 -5.00 3.76 6.88
N SER A 225 -5.77 3.20 5.95
CA SER A 225 -5.39 2.05 5.12
C SER A 225 -5.44 2.39 3.63
N SER A 226 -4.44 1.93 2.87
CA SER A 226 -4.34 2.18 1.42
C SER A 226 -5.48 1.53 0.63
N GLU A 227 -6.21 0.60 1.25
CA GLU A 227 -7.38 -0.02 0.65
C GLU A 227 -8.53 0.96 0.52
N GLY A 228 -8.72 1.89 1.47
CA GLY A 228 -9.83 2.85 1.44
C GLY A 228 -9.82 3.75 0.20
N PRO A 229 -8.75 4.54 -0.03
CA PRO A 229 -8.67 5.41 -1.21
C PRO A 229 -8.71 4.65 -2.53
N PHE A 230 -8.20 3.41 -2.56
CA PHE A 230 -8.22 2.59 -3.76
C PHE A 230 -9.59 1.97 -4.04
N GLU A 231 -10.34 1.55 -3.03
CA GLU A 231 -11.74 1.15 -3.18
C GLU A 231 -12.61 2.32 -3.66
N ASP A 232 -12.35 3.55 -3.21
CA ASP A 232 -12.99 4.75 -3.75
C ASP A 232 -12.68 4.96 -5.23
N TYR A 233 -11.42 4.75 -5.63
CA TYR A 233 -11.01 4.77 -7.04
C TYR A 233 -11.76 3.71 -7.86
N LEU A 234 -11.88 2.49 -7.33
CA LEU A 234 -12.57 1.40 -8.00
C LEU A 234 -14.08 1.61 -8.06
N ALA A 235 -14.72 2.14 -7.02
CA ALA A 235 -16.18 2.19 -6.90
C ALA A 235 -16.77 3.51 -7.40
N VAL A 236 -16.19 4.64 -7.00
CA VAL A 236 -16.75 5.99 -7.22
C VAL A 236 -16.17 6.63 -8.48
N GLY A 237 -14.89 6.38 -8.76
CA GLY A 237 -14.21 6.86 -9.97
C GLY A 237 -13.71 8.30 -9.90
N MET A 238 -13.34 8.83 -11.08
CA MET A 238 -12.57 10.09 -11.21
C MET A 238 -13.23 11.33 -10.58
N GLY A 239 -14.55 11.31 -10.38
CA GLY A 239 -15.29 12.39 -9.73
C GLY A 239 -14.80 12.67 -8.31
N LYS A 240 -14.63 11.61 -7.52
CA LYS A 240 -14.17 11.68 -6.12
C LYS A 240 -12.65 11.58 -6.03
N THR A 241 -12.07 10.62 -6.75
CA THR A 241 -10.66 10.22 -6.59
C THR A 241 -9.95 10.21 -7.95
N PRO A 242 -9.61 11.39 -8.51
CA PRO A 242 -9.00 11.49 -9.84
C PRO A 242 -7.53 11.02 -9.89
N LEU A 243 -6.82 11.10 -8.76
CA LEU A 243 -5.43 10.67 -8.58
C LEU A 243 -5.27 10.04 -7.21
N VAL A 244 -4.76 8.81 -7.15
CA VAL A 244 -4.52 8.12 -5.88
C VAL A 244 -3.16 7.45 -5.86
N CYS A 245 -2.42 7.65 -4.77
CA CYS A 245 -1.18 6.94 -4.48
C CYS A 245 -1.51 5.53 -3.99
N ILE A 246 -0.97 4.53 -4.67
CA ILE A 246 -1.24 3.11 -4.41
C ILE A 246 0.05 2.30 -4.50
N TYR A 247 -0.02 1.05 -4.04
CA TYR A 247 0.95 0.05 -4.46
C TYR A 247 0.58 -0.49 -5.84
N GLU A 248 1.56 -0.72 -6.73
CA GLU A 248 1.33 -1.43 -8.00
C GLU A 248 0.59 -2.76 -7.79
N ALA A 249 0.91 -3.49 -6.72
CA ALA A 249 0.26 -4.74 -6.38
C ALA A 249 -1.26 -4.62 -6.24
N GLN A 250 -1.77 -3.51 -5.69
CA GLN A 250 -3.21 -3.28 -5.60
C GLN A 250 -3.84 -3.19 -6.99
N PHE A 251 -3.24 -2.44 -7.92
CA PHE A 251 -3.75 -2.33 -9.30
C PHE A 251 -3.69 -3.67 -10.04
N VAL A 252 -2.54 -4.35 -9.99
CA VAL A 252 -2.35 -5.63 -10.68
C VAL A 252 -3.27 -6.70 -10.10
N GLY A 253 -3.37 -6.83 -8.77
CA GLY A 253 -4.27 -7.79 -8.13
C GLY A 253 -5.73 -7.59 -8.52
N ARG A 254 -6.18 -6.33 -8.63
CA ARG A 254 -7.53 -6.01 -9.12
C ARG A 254 -7.71 -6.24 -10.61
N ALA A 255 -6.65 -6.14 -11.41
CA ALA A 255 -6.72 -6.49 -12.82
C ALA A 255 -6.90 -8.01 -13.00
N VAL A 256 -6.23 -8.81 -12.18
CA VAL A 256 -6.37 -10.29 -12.16
C VAL A 256 -7.80 -10.71 -11.82
N THR A 257 -8.50 -9.98 -10.95
CA THR A 257 -9.90 -10.24 -10.61
C THR A 257 -10.91 -9.55 -11.54
N GLY A 258 -10.44 -8.90 -12.62
CA GLY A 258 -11.30 -8.23 -13.60
C GLY A 258 -11.95 -6.93 -13.12
N GLN A 259 -11.45 -6.33 -12.03
CA GLN A 259 -12.00 -5.11 -11.43
C GLN A 259 -11.42 -3.82 -12.05
N ILE A 260 -10.32 -3.90 -12.80
CA ILE A 260 -9.78 -2.77 -13.57
C ILE A 260 -10.51 -2.66 -14.91
N ARG A 261 -11.14 -1.51 -15.14
CA ARG A 261 -12.02 -1.23 -16.29
C ARG A 261 -11.30 -0.41 -17.37
N PRO A 262 -11.74 -0.44 -18.65
CA PRO A 262 -11.18 0.41 -19.69
C PRO A 262 -11.16 1.89 -19.26
N GLY A 263 -10.03 2.56 -19.49
CA GLY A 263 -9.82 3.95 -19.10
C GLY A 263 -9.30 4.15 -17.67
N MET A 264 -9.21 3.10 -16.85
CA MET A 264 -8.42 3.11 -15.62
C MET A 264 -6.94 2.98 -15.96
N VAL A 265 -6.12 3.86 -15.41
CA VAL A 265 -4.72 4.03 -15.78
C VAL A 265 -3.81 3.89 -14.56
N LEU A 266 -2.74 3.11 -14.73
CA LEU A 266 -1.61 3.05 -13.83
C LEU A 266 -0.49 3.95 -14.35
N MET A 267 0.04 4.83 -13.51
CA MET A 267 1.22 5.64 -13.80
C MET A 267 2.32 5.35 -12.77
N TYR A 268 3.58 5.39 -13.18
CA TYR A 268 4.71 5.27 -12.27
C TYR A 268 5.28 6.66 -11.96
N PRO A 269 5.35 7.08 -10.68
CA PRO A 269 6.05 8.31 -10.34
C PRO A 269 7.53 8.17 -10.68
N SER A 270 8.14 9.26 -11.14
CA SER A 270 9.57 9.39 -11.43
C SER A 270 10.13 10.53 -10.57
N PRO A 271 10.92 10.23 -9.53
CA PRO A 271 11.27 8.90 -9.05
C PRO A 271 10.11 8.17 -8.33
N THR A 272 10.24 6.85 -8.18
CA THR A 272 9.38 6.02 -7.31
C THR A 272 10.15 5.43 -6.13
N VAL A 273 9.44 4.86 -5.16
CA VAL A 273 10.00 4.01 -4.10
C VAL A 273 9.48 2.58 -4.29
N VAL A 274 10.36 1.59 -4.09
CA VAL A 274 9.96 0.19 -4.00
C VAL A 274 9.76 -0.21 -2.55
N SER A 275 8.51 -0.48 -2.17
CA SER A 275 8.18 -0.97 -0.84
C SER A 275 8.57 -2.45 -0.73
N LYS A 276 9.63 -2.74 0.02
CA LYS A 276 10.05 -4.10 0.38
C LYS A 276 9.25 -4.55 1.61
N HIS A 277 8.30 -5.45 1.40
CA HIS A 277 7.51 -6.01 2.48
C HIS A 277 8.42 -6.92 3.31
N THR A 278 8.74 -6.51 4.54
CA THR A 278 9.74 -7.20 5.37
C THR A 278 9.09 -7.77 6.63
N LEU A 279 9.09 -9.10 6.75
CA LEU A 279 8.62 -9.84 7.92
C LEU A 279 9.76 -9.96 8.94
N VAL A 280 9.44 -9.64 10.20
CA VAL A 280 10.28 -9.85 11.37
C VAL A 280 9.70 -11.00 12.20
N PRO A 281 10.38 -12.17 12.27
CA PRO A 281 9.98 -13.25 13.14
C PRO A 281 10.26 -12.89 14.61
N LEU A 282 9.29 -13.17 15.48
CA LEU A 282 9.37 -12.93 16.93
C LEU A 282 9.58 -14.24 17.71
N ASN A 283 9.22 -15.37 17.11
CA ASN A 283 9.51 -16.71 17.59
C ASN A 283 9.68 -17.72 16.43
N SER A 284 9.86 -19.00 16.74
CA SER A 284 10.07 -20.08 15.75
C SER A 284 8.89 -20.29 14.80
N GLY A 285 7.65 -20.04 15.25
CA GLY A 285 6.46 -20.09 14.40
C GLY A 285 6.49 -19.00 13.33
N GLY A 286 6.82 -17.76 13.73
CA GLY A 286 6.99 -16.65 12.80
C GLY A 286 8.15 -16.83 11.82
N ASP A 287 9.25 -17.41 12.29
CA ASP A 287 10.40 -17.77 11.45
C ASP A 287 9.99 -18.76 10.35
N ARG A 288 9.18 -19.77 10.71
CA ARG A 288 8.63 -20.73 9.76
C ARG A 288 7.71 -20.07 8.73
N VAL A 289 6.85 -19.13 9.15
CA VAL A 289 6.01 -18.33 8.24
C VAL A 289 6.88 -17.53 7.27
N GLY A 290 7.90 -16.82 7.76
CA GLY A 290 8.82 -16.04 6.91
C GLY A 290 9.54 -16.87 5.86
N ARG A 291 10.07 -18.04 6.25
CA ARG A 291 10.68 -19.00 5.31
C ARG A 291 9.70 -19.47 4.25
N LEU A 292 8.50 -19.89 4.64
CA LEU A 292 7.49 -20.39 3.71
C LEU A 292 7.04 -19.31 2.73
N LEU A 293 6.77 -18.10 3.20
CA LEU A 293 6.44 -16.97 2.32
C LEU A 293 7.52 -16.71 1.28
N THR A 294 8.80 -16.97 1.60
CA THR A 294 9.94 -16.73 0.71
C THR A 294 10.19 -17.89 -0.26
N SER A 295 9.96 -19.14 0.17
CA SER A 295 10.46 -20.34 -0.53
C SER A 295 9.37 -21.26 -1.08
N ASP A 296 8.15 -21.21 -0.55
CA ASP A 296 7.07 -22.08 -1.01
C ASP A 296 6.56 -21.62 -2.39
N PRO A 297 6.61 -22.48 -3.43
CA PRO A 297 6.21 -22.09 -4.77
C PRO A 297 4.73 -21.69 -4.90
N ALA A 298 3.84 -22.26 -4.08
CA ALA A 298 2.42 -21.93 -4.12
C ALA A 298 2.14 -20.57 -3.48
N LEU A 299 2.82 -20.23 -2.37
CA LEU A 299 2.76 -18.91 -1.76
C LEU A 299 3.36 -17.83 -2.66
N GLN A 300 4.49 -18.10 -3.31
CA GLN A 300 5.08 -17.18 -4.29
C GLN A 300 4.15 -16.99 -5.51
N GLN A 301 3.54 -18.06 -6.02
CA GLN A 301 2.56 -17.95 -7.10
C GLN A 301 1.31 -17.16 -6.68
N ALA A 302 0.81 -17.37 -5.47
CA ALA A 302 -0.32 -16.61 -4.94
C ALA A 302 0.04 -15.13 -4.82
N ALA A 303 1.23 -14.81 -4.30
CA ALA A 303 1.69 -13.43 -4.18
C ALA A 303 1.73 -12.71 -5.54
N ALA A 304 2.25 -13.37 -6.58
CA ALA A 304 2.24 -12.83 -7.93
C ALA A 304 0.81 -12.56 -8.45
N ARG A 305 -0.16 -13.46 -8.18
CA ARG A 305 -1.58 -13.23 -8.52
C ARG A 305 -2.22 -12.07 -7.76
N HIS A 306 -1.74 -11.80 -6.54
CA HIS A 306 -2.08 -10.60 -5.77
C HIS A 306 -1.28 -9.36 -6.20
N GLY A 307 -0.56 -9.43 -7.33
CA GLY A 307 0.17 -8.32 -7.91
C GLY A 307 1.52 -8.01 -7.24
N LEU A 308 1.97 -8.82 -6.29
CA LEU A 308 3.25 -8.61 -5.62
C LEU A 308 4.40 -9.10 -6.51
N ARG A 309 5.48 -8.32 -6.58
CA ARG A 309 6.73 -8.76 -7.20
C ARG A 309 7.45 -9.71 -6.26
N THR A 310 7.71 -10.92 -6.74
CA THR A 310 8.38 -12.01 -6.04
C THR A 310 9.88 -12.06 -6.34
N ALA A 311 10.63 -12.89 -5.60
CA ALA A 311 12.05 -13.14 -5.89
C ALA A 311 12.27 -13.71 -7.29
N ASP A 312 11.31 -14.49 -7.78
CA ASP A 312 11.24 -14.96 -9.16
C ASP A 312 10.43 -13.95 -10.01
N ALA A 313 11.14 -13.12 -10.77
CA ALA A 313 10.53 -12.09 -11.61
C ALA A 313 9.63 -12.66 -12.72
N ALA A 314 9.87 -13.90 -13.17
CA ALA A 314 9.10 -14.52 -14.24
C ALA A 314 7.65 -14.79 -13.81
N ARG A 315 7.39 -15.04 -12.51
CA ARG A 315 6.03 -15.26 -11.99
C ARG A 315 5.17 -14.02 -12.12
N PHE A 316 5.69 -12.88 -11.71
CA PHE A 316 4.99 -11.61 -11.83
C PHE A 316 4.79 -11.24 -13.31
N ALA A 317 5.85 -11.37 -14.13
CA ALA A 317 5.76 -11.10 -15.57
C ALA A 317 4.69 -11.95 -16.27
N LYS A 318 4.59 -13.24 -15.90
CA LYS A 318 3.56 -14.14 -16.41
C LYS A 318 2.14 -13.68 -16.05
N VAL A 319 1.90 -13.37 -14.77
CA VAL A 319 0.57 -12.89 -14.30
C VAL A 319 0.16 -11.62 -15.04
N VAL A 320 1.06 -10.66 -15.15
CA VAL A 320 0.82 -9.39 -15.83
C VAL A 320 0.52 -9.61 -17.33
N ALA A 321 1.29 -10.47 -18.01
CA ALA A 321 1.08 -10.76 -19.42
C ALA A 321 -0.26 -11.45 -19.68
N GLU A 322 -0.61 -12.47 -18.87
CA GLU A 322 -1.88 -13.20 -18.95
C GLU A 322 -3.09 -12.27 -18.76
N ASN A 323 -2.95 -11.26 -17.89
CA ASN A 323 -4.02 -10.31 -17.58
C ASN A 323 -3.90 -8.98 -18.34
N ARG A 324 -2.93 -8.87 -19.27
CA ARG A 324 -2.67 -7.69 -20.12
C ARG A 324 -2.55 -6.38 -19.32
N VAL A 325 -1.91 -6.44 -18.16
CA VAL A 325 -1.75 -5.26 -17.29
C VAL A 325 -0.55 -4.45 -17.78
N PRO A 326 -0.68 -3.15 -18.07
CA PRO A 326 0.42 -2.32 -18.53
C PRO A 326 1.33 -1.92 -17.36
N VAL A 327 2.30 -2.77 -17.02
CA VAL A 327 3.32 -2.49 -16.00
C VAL A 327 4.70 -2.34 -16.64
N THR A 328 5.62 -1.63 -15.99
CA THR A 328 7.03 -1.65 -16.39
C THR A 328 7.74 -2.86 -15.78
N ALA A 329 8.51 -3.60 -16.57
CA ALA A 329 9.37 -4.66 -16.02
C ALA A 329 10.53 -4.04 -15.22
N ASP A 330 11.18 -3.04 -15.83
CA ASP A 330 12.35 -2.36 -15.29
C ASP A 330 11.95 -1.07 -14.60
N LEU A 331 12.21 -1.00 -13.30
CA LEU A 331 12.09 0.22 -12.51
C LEU A 331 13.49 0.86 -12.46
N VAL A 332 13.69 1.93 -13.24
CA VAL A 332 15.00 2.59 -13.36
C VAL A 332 15.15 3.72 -12.35
N ASP A 333 14.17 4.62 -12.28
CA ASP A 333 14.21 5.80 -11.42
C ASP A 333 13.59 5.51 -10.04
N VAL A 334 14.35 4.76 -9.23
CA VAL A 334 13.95 4.32 -7.88
C VAL A 334 14.85 4.98 -6.85
N VAL A 335 14.24 5.55 -5.81
CA VAL A 335 14.95 6.16 -4.68
C VAL A 335 14.77 5.34 -3.41
N ASP A 336 15.79 5.40 -2.55
CA ASP A 336 15.71 4.82 -1.22
C ASP A 336 14.88 5.71 -0.27
N THR A 337 14.23 5.07 0.70
CA THR A 337 13.55 5.79 1.78
C THR A 337 14.56 6.43 2.72
N PRO A 338 14.25 7.60 3.34
CA PRO A 338 15.02 8.11 4.47
C PRO A 338 15.13 7.09 5.61
N SER A 339 16.05 7.34 6.54
CA SER A 339 16.10 6.56 7.78
C SER A 339 14.76 6.61 8.51
N TYR A 340 14.45 5.57 9.32
CA TYR A 340 13.24 5.57 10.14
C TYR A 340 13.12 6.84 10.99
N GLY A 341 14.21 7.31 11.59
CA GLY A 341 14.22 8.51 12.43
C GLY A 341 13.89 9.78 11.65
N THR A 342 14.49 9.96 10.46
CA THR A 342 14.18 11.11 9.60
C THR A 342 12.75 11.09 9.09
N LEU A 343 12.26 9.90 8.69
CA LEU A 343 10.88 9.74 8.27
C LEU A 343 9.92 10.09 9.41
N GLU A 344 10.17 9.62 10.63
CA GLU A 344 9.38 10.02 11.81
C GLU A 344 9.43 11.52 12.09
N ASN A 345 10.57 12.19 11.92
CA ASN A 345 10.66 13.64 12.09
C ASN A 345 9.81 14.38 11.05
N LEU A 346 9.83 13.94 9.79
CA LEU A 346 8.99 14.49 8.74
C LEU A 346 7.51 14.27 9.03
N VAL A 347 7.12 13.06 9.44
CA VAL A 347 5.73 12.75 9.84
C VAL A 347 5.31 13.63 11.00
N ARG A 348 6.12 13.77 12.06
CA ARG A 348 5.81 14.64 13.20
C ARG A 348 5.69 16.11 12.82
N GLY A 349 6.53 16.59 11.90
CA GLY A 349 6.44 17.95 11.39
C GLY A 349 5.12 18.22 10.64
N ILE A 350 4.60 17.23 9.93
CA ILE A 350 3.29 17.29 9.28
C ILE A 350 2.16 17.15 10.33
N GLU A 351 2.32 16.24 11.29
CA GLU A 351 1.38 15.99 12.41
C GLU A 351 1.01 17.29 13.16
N GLN A 352 1.97 18.17 13.37
CA GLN A 352 1.75 19.47 14.03
C GLN A 352 0.76 20.38 13.32
N GLY A 353 0.50 20.16 12.02
CA GLY A 353 -0.47 20.91 11.23
C GLY A 353 -1.87 20.32 11.24
N TYR A 354 -2.04 19.06 11.65
CA TYR A 354 -3.38 18.53 11.95
C TYR A 354 -3.80 19.15 13.28
N GLY A 355 -4.94 19.86 13.31
CA GLY A 355 -5.47 20.43 14.55
C GLY A 355 -5.61 19.38 15.67
N PRO A 356 -5.84 19.81 16.93
CA PRO A 356 -6.02 18.85 18.02
C PRO A 356 -7.16 17.86 17.68
N PRO A 357 -7.03 16.59 18.08
CA PRO A 357 -8.03 15.56 17.82
C PRO A 357 -9.41 15.88 18.42
#